data_AF-A0A6S6G095-F1
#
_entry.id   AF-A0A6S6G095-F1
#
_cell.length_a   1.000
_cell.length_b   1.000
_cell.length_c   1.000
_cell.angle_alpha   90.00
_cell.angle_beta   90.00
_cell.angle_gamma   90.00
#
_symmetry.space_group_name_H-M   'P 1'
#
loop_
_entity.id
_entity.type
_entity.pdbx_description
1 polymer ?
#
loop_
_entity_poly.entity_id
_entity_poly.type
_entity_poly.pdbx_seq_one_letter_code
_entity_poly.pdbx_strand_id
1 'polypeptide(L)'
;MIRKPSLLMLTAAAAAISGVAHAVGVAAPAADAPATRLGTAIKEDIAARDQSAKRRNRALALREQAARATEERIKSELRARQEAAASASSATGPTAQEAQYDNLARIYQAMKPAKAALVFEQLDMDVQMKVAGRMRDRSTAMILAAMTPKGAADLSMSLAHKEASKAREIAVSAPARRQP
;
A
#
# COMPACT_ATOMS: atom_id res chain seq x y z
N MET A 1 -21.86 53.05 38.17
CA MET A 1 -21.57 52.01 37.16
C MET A 1 -21.98 50.66 37.74
N ILE A 2 -23.06 50.05 37.23
CA ILE A 2 -23.60 48.76 37.70
C ILE A 2 -24.02 47.99 36.43
N ARG A 3 -23.54 46.76 36.23
CA ARG A 3 -23.89 45.89 35.09
C ARG A 3 -24.18 44.48 35.62
N LYS A 4 -25.37 43.96 35.30
CA LYS A 4 -25.90 42.64 35.73
C LYS A 4 -25.44 41.52 34.78
N PRO A 5 -25.15 40.29 35.25
CA PRO A 5 -24.93 39.13 34.38
C PRO A 5 -26.19 38.27 34.16
N SER A 6 -26.06 37.43 33.15
CA SER A 6 -27.06 36.85 32.25
C SER A 6 -27.76 35.58 32.77
N LEU A 7 -28.98 35.38 32.27
CA LEU A 7 -30.00 34.36 32.58
C LEU A 7 -29.87 33.10 31.68
N LEU A 8 -28.64 32.63 31.42
CA LEU A 8 -28.35 31.55 30.46
C LEU A 8 -27.63 30.33 31.09
N MET A 9 -27.90 30.06 32.37
CA MET A 9 -27.34 28.93 33.12
C MET A 9 -28.42 28.17 33.92
N LEU A 10 -29.67 28.15 33.45
CA LEU A 10 -30.75 27.40 34.11
C LEU A 10 -31.76 26.75 33.15
N THR A 11 -31.30 26.20 32.02
CA THR A 11 -32.15 25.36 31.13
C THR A 11 -31.37 24.17 30.58
N ALA A 12 -30.71 23.42 31.46
CA ALA A 12 -30.07 22.14 31.14
C ALA A 12 -30.50 21.06 32.15
N ALA A 13 -31.80 20.97 32.44
CA ALA A 13 -32.36 19.93 33.28
C ALA A 13 -33.69 19.43 32.69
N ALA A 14 -33.70 18.13 32.37
CA ALA A 14 -34.87 17.25 32.28
C ALA A 14 -35.92 17.53 31.19
N ALA A 15 -35.65 17.04 29.97
CA ALA A 15 -36.69 16.66 29.02
C ALA A 15 -36.31 15.34 28.32
N ALA A 16 -37.02 14.26 28.67
CA ALA A 16 -37.29 13.03 27.90
C ALA A 16 -37.28 11.77 28.80
N ILE A 17 -38.34 11.61 29.60
CA ILE A 17 -38.75 10.32 30.15
C ILE A 17 -39.80 9.78 29.18
N SER A 18 -39.50 8.71 28.42
CA SER A 18 -40.53 7.80 27.91
C SER A 18 -39.94 6.49 27.37
N GLY A 19 -40.33 5.39 28.01
CA GLY A 19 -40.60 4.11 27.35
C GLY A 19 -39.45 3.12 27.14
N VAL A 20 -39.19 2.26 28.12
CA VAL A 20 -39.04 0.80 27.91
C VAL A 20 -39.53 0.08 29.17
N ALA A 21 -40.82 -0.26 29.20
CA ALA A 21 -41.35 -1.32 30.04
C ALA A 21 -41.14 -2.65 29.31
N HIS A 22 -39.99 -3.28 29.47
CA HIS A 22 -39.75 -4.67 29.06
C HIS A 22 -38.95 -5.40 30.14
N ALA A 23 -39.67 -6.24 30.88
CA ALA A 23 -39.23 -7.44 31.60
C ALA A 23 -37.79 -7.47 32.10
N VAL A 24 -37.50 -6.76 33.21
CA VAL A 24 -36.51 -7.25 34.18
C VAL A 24 -37.20 -8.34 34.99
N GLY A 25 -37.27 -9.53 34.39
CA GLY A 25 -37.50 -10.76 35.13
C GLY A 25 -36.29 -10.97 36.02
N VAL A 26 -36.44 -10.55 37.27
CA VAL A 26 -35.44 -10.70 38.33
C VAL A 26 -35.00 -12.15 38.36
N ALA A 27 -33.70 -12.36 38.20
CA ALA A 27 -33.04 -13.63 38.43
C ALA A 27 -33.28 -14.06 39.88
N ALA A 28 -34.37 -14.78 40.13
CA ALA A 28 -34.47 -15.65 41.28
C ALA A 28 -33.56 -16.86 40.99
N PRO A 29 -32.66 -17.27 41.91
CA PRO A 29 -32.00 -18.55 41.76
C PRO A 29 -33.11 -19.60 41.80
N ALA A 30 -33.30 -20.30 40.68
CA ALA A 30 -34.18 -21.46 40.66
C ALA A 30 -33.61 -22.44 41.69
N ALA A 31 -34.32 -22.56 42.80
CA ALA A 31 -34.04 -23.52 43.85
C ALA A 31 -33.94 -24.92 43.25
N ASP A 32 -33.04 -25.72 43.81
CA ASP A 32 -32.73 -27.10 43.48
C ASP A 32 -33.99 -27.95 43.26
N ALA A 33 -34.50 -27.96 42.03
CA ALA A 33 -35.51 -28.90 41.59
C ALA A 33 -34.81 -30.25 41.35
N PRO A 34 -35.37 -31.38 41.80
CA PRO A 34 -34.74 -32.69 41.66
C PRO A 34 -34.36 -32.91 40.20
N ALA A 35 -33.11 -33.32 39.96
CA ALA A 35 -32.56 -33.45 38.61
C ALA A 35 -33.43 -34.38 37.76
N THR A 36 -34.25 -33.81 36.89
CA THR A 36 -35.02 -34.58 35.91
C THR A 36 -34.06 -35.04 34.82
N ARG A 37 -34.25 -36.27 34.30
CA ARG A 37 -33.40 -36.85 33.25
C ARG A 37 -33.27 -35.93 32.01
N LEU A 38 -34.31 -35.16 31.71
CA LEU A 38 -34.29 -34.17 30.63
C LEU A 38 -33.47 -32.92 31.00
N GLY A 39 -33.56 -32.45 32.25
CA GLY A 39 -32.76 -31.33 32.75
C GLY A 39 -31.26 -31.61 32.77
N THR A 40 -30.85 -32.84 33.10
CA THR A 40 -29.43 -33.24 33.02
C THR A 40 -28.94 -33.31 31.58
N ALA A 41 -29.72 -33.88 30.66
CA ALA A 41 -29.38 -33.97 29.25
C ALA A 41 -29.21 -32.58 28.58
N ILE A 42 -30.07 -31.62 28.90
CA ILE A 42 -29.95 -30.24 28.38
C ILE A 42 -28.69 -29.56 28.93
N LYS A 43 -28.38 -29.74 30.23
CA LYS A 43 -27.15 -29.18 30.83
C LYS A 43 -25.90 -29.76 30.16
N GLU A 44 -25.90 -31.06 29.86
CA GLU A 44 -24.81 -31.72 29.15
C GLU A 44 -24.65 -31.21 27.70
N ASP A 45 -25.73 -31.04 26.94
CA ASP A 45 -25.67 -30.47 25.58
C ASP A 45 -25.13 -29.02 25.59
N ILE A 46 -25.61 -28.19 26.52
CA ILE A 46 -25.11 -26.81 26.69
C ILE A 46 -23.60 -26.84 27.02
N ALA A 47 -23.18 -27.68 27.96
CA ALA A 47 -21.77 -27.80 28.33
C ALA A 47 -20.89 -28.26 27.16
N ALA A 48 -21.38 -29.21 26.34
CA ALA A 48 -20.68 -29.67 25.14
C ALA A 48 -20.57 -28.55 24.08
N ARG A 49 -21.66 -27.80 23.85
CA ARG A 49 -21.68 -26.64 22.95
C ARG A 49 -20.71 -25.56 23.41
N ASP A 50 -20.73 -25.22 24.69
CA ASP A 50 -19.82 -24.24 25.28
C ASP A 50 -18.36 -24.65 25.14
N GLN A 51 -18.05 -25.95 25.35
CA GLN A 51 -16.71 -26.46 25.13
C GLN A 51 -16.29 -26.35 23.66
N SER A 52 -17.19 -26.65 22.72
CA SER A 52 -16.94 -26.51 21.29
C SER A 52 -16.70 -25.04 20.88
N ALA A 53 -17.48 -24.11 21.42
CA ALA A 53 -17.34 -22.68 21.19
C ALA A 53 -16.02 -22.15 21.76
N LYS A 54 -15.66 -22.56 22.98
CA LYS A 54 -14.37 -22.22 23.59
C LYS A 54 -13.18 -22.70 22.75
N ARG A 55 -13.25 -23.90 22.17
CA ARG A 55 -12.19 -24.42 21.27
C ARG A 55 -12.07 -23.59 19.99
N ARG A 56 -13.19 -23.25 19.35
CA ARG A 56 -13.22 -22.41 18.14
C ARG A 56 -12.67 -21.00 18.42
N ASN A 57 -13.11 -20.37 19.51
CA ASN A 57 -12.65 -19.04 19.88
C ASN A 57 -11.14 -19.00 20.15
N ARG A 58 -10.57 -20.02 20.81
CA ARG A 58 -9.11 -20.12 20.98
C ARG A 58 -8.38 -20.27 19.65
N ALA A 59 -8.89 -21.10 18.73
CA ALA A 59 -8.29 -21.27 17.42
C ALA A 59 -8.32 -19.97 16.59
N LEU A 60 -9.42 -19.21 16.67
CA LEU A 60 -9.54 -17.90 16.02
C LEU A 60 -8.58 -16.87 16.64
N ALA A 61 -8.50 -16.80 17.98
CA ALA A 61 -7.60 -15.87 18.66
C ALA A 61 -6.12 -16.11 18.29
N LEU A 62 -5.69 -17.38 18.16
CA LEU A 62 -4.34 -17.72 17.70
C LEU A 62 -4.10 -17.27 16.25
N ARG A 63 -5.08 -17.46 15.35
CA ARG A 63 -4.98 -17.01 13.96
C ARG A 63 -4.91 -15.49 13.85
N GLU A 64 -5.72 -14.78 14.64
CA GLU A 64 -5.70 -13.32 14.68
C GLU A 64 -4.36 -12.80 15.20
N GLN A 65 -3.80 -13.41 16.25
CA GLN A 65 -2.48 -13.04 16.77
C GLN A 65 -1.38 -13.25 15.72
N ALA A 66 -1.40 -14.39 15.02
CA ALA A 66 -0.46 -14.66 13.93
C ALA A 66 -0.61 -13.64 12.78
N ALA A 67 -1.86 -13.34 12.38
CA ALA A 67 -2.15 -12.36 11.34
C ALA A 67 -1.66 -10.95 11.71
N ARG A 68 -1.88 -10.51 12.96
CA ARG A 68 -1.39 -9.21 13.46
C ARG A 68 0.14 -9.15 13.43
N ALA A 69 0.82 -10.20 13.90
CA ALA A 69 2.28 -10.26 13.85
C ALA A 69 2.82 -10.19 12.41
N THR A 70 2.16 -10.86 11.46
CA THR A 70 2.54 -10.76 10.04
C THR A 70 2.28 -9.36 9.47
N GLU A 71 1.16 -8.71 9.84
CA GLU A 71 0.84 -7.36 9.39
C GLU A 71 1.85 -6.34 9.91
N GLU A 72 2.27 -6.46 11.18
CA GLU A 72 3.30 -5.62 11.78
C GLU A 72 4.66 -5.80 11.09
N ARG A 73 5.08 -7.04 10.81
CA ARG A 73 6.30 -7.33 10.05
C ARG A 73 6.25 -6.69 8.66
N ILE A 74 5.19 -6.91 7.91
CA ILE A 74 5.01 -6.32 6.57
C ILE A 74 5.04 -4.79 6.64
N LYS A 75 4.36 -4.16 7.62
CA LYS A 75 4.40 -2.70 7.80
C LYS A 75 5.81 -2.20 8.10
N SER A 76 6.57 -2.92 8.93
CA SER A 76 7.96 -2.53 9.25
C SER A 76 8.88 -2.65 8.04
N GLU A 77 8.76 -3.72 7.24
CA GLU A 77 9.52 -3.91 6.01
C GLU A 77 9.18 -2.84 4.97
N LEU A 78 7.90 -2.49 4.83
CA LEU A 78 7.46 -1.43 3.92
C LEU A 78 8.01 -0.06 4.34
N ARG A 79 8.02 0.26 5.64
CA ARG A 79 8.62 1.51 6.14
C ARG A 79 10.12 1.54 5.87
N ALA A 80 10.84 0.47 6.20
CA ALA A 80 12.28 0.38 5.94
C ALA A 80 12.61 0.54 4.45
N ARG A 81 11.81 -0.06 3.56
CA ARG A 81 11.95 0.12 2.10
C ARG A 81 11.66 1.56 1.65
N GLN A 82 10.63 2.20 2.19
CA GLN A 82 10.31 3.59 1.87
C GLN A 82 11.42 4.54 2.35
N GLU A 83 11.96 4.32 3.53
CA GLU A 83 13.10 5.08 4.07
C GLU A 83 14.36 4.87 3.24
N ALA A 84 14.64 3.64 2.80
CA ALA A 84 15.74 3.33 1.88
C ALA A 84 15.55 4.01 0.50
N ALA A 85 14.33 4.01 -0.05
CA ALA A 85 14.03 4.69 -1.31
C ALA A 85 14.12 6.22 -1.18
N ALA A 86 13.63 6.79 -0.08
CA ALA A 86 13.69 8.22 0.19
C ALA A 86 15.14 8.70 0.42
N SER A 87 15.95 7.91 1.12
CA SER A 87 17.38 8.20 1.32
C SER A 87 18.18 8.07 0.01
N ALA A 88 17.87 7.09 -0.84
CA ALA A 88 18.44 7.01 -2.19
C ALA A 88 18.05 8.21 -3.08
N SER A 89 16.80 8.68 -2.99
CA SER A 89 16.30 9.83 -3.75
C SER A 89 16.81 11.17 -3.22
N SER A 90 17.05 11.32 -1.92
CA SER A 90 17.53 12.57 -1.30
C SER A 90 19.05 12.70 -1.32
N ALA A 91 19.79 11.59 -1.40
CA ALA A 91 21.23 11.60 -1.65
C ALA A 91 21.60 11.91 -3.11
N THR A 92 20.62 12.01 -4.01
CA THR A 92 20.84 12.23 -5.45
C THR A 92 20.31 13.60 -5.86
N GLY A 93 21.06 14.66 -5.53
CA GLY A 93 21.23 15.71 -6.54
C GLY A 93 21.88 15.05 -7.78
N PRO A 94 21.67 15.53 -9.02
CA PRO A 94 22.13 14.83 -10.21
C PRO A 94 23.61 14.51 -10.02
N THR A 95 23.93 13.23 -9.85
CA THR A 95 25.34 12.86 -9.64
C THR A 95 26.11 13.38 -10.86
N ALA A 96 27.40 13.69 -10.71
CA ALA A 96 28.20 14.21 -11.83
C ALA A 96 28.05 13.35 -13.11
N GLN A 97 27.80 12.04 -12.94
CA GLN A 97 27.49 11.09 -14.00
C GLN A 97 26.13 11.35 -14.69
N GLU A 98 25.07 11.68 -13.94
CA GLU A 98 23.75 11.96 -14.52
C GLU A 98 23.77 13.25 -15.36
N ALA A 99 24.41 14.29 -14.84
CA ALA A 99 24.63 15.54 -15.56
C ALA A 99 25.45 15.33 -16.85
N GLN A 100 26.36 14.35 -16.86
CA GLN A 100 27.14 14.01 -18.05
C GLN A 100 26.25 13.41 -19.15
N TYR A 101 25.36 12.48 -18.82
CA TYR A 101 24.42 11.90 -19.80
C TYR A 101 23.41 12.92 -20.31
N ASP A 102 22.97 13.87 -19.48
CA ASP A 102 22.13 15.00 -19.90
C ASP A 102 22.84 15.89 -20.92
N ASN A 103 24.14 16.11 -20.75
CA ASN A 103 24.93 16.87 -21.70
C ASN A 103 25.08 16.12 -23.03
N LEU A 104 25.39 14.82 -22.97
CA LEU A 104 25.45 13.96 -24.17
C LEU A 104 24.11 13.97 -24.92
N ALA A 105 22.99 13.80 -24.21
CA ALA A 105 21.67 13.85 -24.80
C ALA A 105 21.42 15.18 -25.53
N ARG A 106 21.82 16.32 -24.94
CA ARG A 106 21.72 17.62 -25.59
C ARG A 106 22.58 17.73 -26.85
N ILE A 107 23.81 17.24 -26.81
CA ILE A 107 24.73 17.27 -27.96
C ILE A 107 24.15 16.45 -29.12
N TYR A 108 23.70 15.22 -28.88
CA TYR A 108 23.12 14.37 -29.92
C TYR A 108 21.80 14.94 -30.46
N GLN A 109 20.96 15.57 -29.62
CA GLN A 109 19.73 16.24 -30.06
C GLN A 109 19.98 17.46 -30.94
N ALA A 110 21.08 18.19 -30.71
CA ALA A 110 21.45 19.35 -31.52
C ALA A 110 22.11 18.96 -32.86
N MET A 111 22.58 17.71 -32.99
CA MET A 111 23.21 17.20 -34.19
C MET A 111 22.18 16.69 -35.21
N LYS A 112 22.55 16.66 -36.50
CA LYS A 112 21.69 16.11 -37.56
C LYS A 112 21.39 14.63 -37.27
N PRO A 113 20.11 14.17 -37.28
CA PRO A 113 19.75 12.82 -36.86
C PRO A 113 20.52 11.71 -37.56
N ALA A 114 20.75 11.84 -38.87
CA ALA A 114 21.53 10.87 -39.63
C ALA A 114 23.00 10.78 -39.20
N LYS A 115 23.63 11.91 -38.84
CA LYS A 115 25.01 11.90 -38.32
C LYS A 115 25.05 11.39 -36.88
N ALA A 116 24.04 11.73 -36.09
CA ALA A 116 23.89 11.26 -34.72
C ALA A 116 23.76 9.74 -34.68
N ALA A 117 22.89 9.15 -35.50
CA ALA A 117 22.70 7.70 -35.58
C ALA A 117 24.00 6.92 -35.82
N LEU A 118 24.82 7.35 -36.79
CA LEU A 118 26.09 6.70 -37.12
C LEU A 118 27.07 6.67 -35.95
N VAL A 119 27.14 7.74 -35.16
CA VAL A 119 28.04 7.83 -33.99
C VAL A 119 27.40 7.14 -32.77
N PHE A 120 26.09 7.26 -32.62
CA PHE A 120 25.34 6.74 -31.48
C PHE A 120 25.34 5.21 -31.45
N GLU A 121 25.25 4.57 -32.62
CA GLU A 121 25.28 3.11 -32.75
C GLU A 121 26.64 2.50 -32.39
N GLN A 122 27.73 3.30 -32.43
CA GLN A 122 29.07 2.87 -32.01
C GLN A 122 29.28 2.91 -30.49
N LEU A 123 28.35 3.52 -29.74
CA LEU A 123 28.42 3.56 -28.29
C LEU A 123 28.06 2.20 -27.70
N ASP A 124 28.52 1.94 -26.48
CA ASP A 124 28.05 0.78 -25.72
C ASP A 124 26.53 0.85 -25.47
N MET A 125 25.85 -0.30 -25.50
CA MET A 125 24.41 -0.40 -25.34
C MET A 125 23.92 0.26 -24.04
N ASP A 126 24.67 0.15 -22.95
CA ASP A 126 24.32 0.77 -21.67
C ASP A 126 24.33 2.30 -21.75
N VAL A 127 25.27 2.86 -22.52
CA VAL A 127 25.36 4.30 -22.75
C VAL A 127 24.24 4.76 -23.68
N GLN A 128 23.95 4.00 -24.73
CA GLN A 128 22.84 4.29 -25.65
C GLN A 128 21.51 4.38 -24.87
N MET A 129 21.21 3.40 -24.02
CA MET A 129 20.00 3.40 -23.20
C MET A 129 19.93 4.61 -22.24
N LYS A 130 21.05 4.93 -21.56
CA LYS A 130 21.10 6.05 -20.60
C LYS A 130 20.93 7.40 -21.28
N VAL A 131 21.50 7.58 -22.45
CA VAL A 131 21.39 8.84 -23.21
C VAL A 131 20.01 8.94 -23.86
N ALA A 132 19.52 7.88 -24.53
CA ALA A 132 18.20 7.87 -25.17
C ALA A 132 17.06 8.11 -24.17
N GLY A 133 17.17 7.57 -22.95
CA GLY A 133 16.19 7.81 -21.88
C GLY A 133 16.18 9.26 -21.34
N ARG A 134 17.19 10.08 -21.67
CA ARG A 134 17.23 11.52 -21.33
C ARG A 134 17.00 12.41 -22.55
N MET A 135 16.75 11.81 -23.72
CA MET A 135 16.41 12.53 -24.93
C MET A 135 14.92 12.82 -25.03
N ARG A 136 14.57 13.84 -25.82
CA ARG A 136 13.17 14.07 -26.21
C ARG A 136 12.71 12.97 -27.15
N ASP A 137 11.52 12.41 -26.92
CA ASP A 137 10.94 11.32 -27.72
C ASP A 137 11.04 11.55 -29.23
N ARG A 138 10.73 12.79 -29.67
CA ARG A 138 10.82 13.17 -31.10
C ARG A 138 12.23 13.02 -31.65
N SER A 139 13.25 13.46 -30.90
CA SER A 139 14.65 13.37 -31.34
C SER A 139 15.13 11.92 -31.32
N THR A 140 14.76 11.15 -30.31
CA THR A 140 15.05 9.71 -30.23
C THR A 140 14.46 8.97 -31.42
N ALA A 141 13.20 9.24 -31.78
CA ALA A 141 12.55 8.65 -32.94
C ALA A 141 13.26 8.98 -34.26
N MET A 142 13.68 10.24 -34.45
CA MET A 142 14.42 10.66 -35.65
C MET A 142 15.81 10.01 -35.76
N ILE A 143 16.47 9.77 -34.62
CA ILE A 143 17.77 9.08 -34.60
C ILE A 143 17.57 7.59 -34.88
N LEU A 144 16.63 6.92 -34.21
CA LEU A 144 16.29 5.52 -34.46
C LEU A 144 15.94 5.27 -35.94
N ALA A 145 15.19 6.18 -36.55
CA ALA A 145 14.83 6.10 -37.97
C ALA A 145 16.03 6.19 -38.93
N ALA A 146 17.16 6.73 -38.47
CA ALA A 146 18.38 6.88 -39.26
C ALA A 146 19.50 5.88 -38.87
N MET A 147 19.24 4.99 -37.90
CA MET A 147 20.15 3.89 -37.51
C MET A 147 20.00 2.69 -38.46
N THR A 148 20.87 1.69 -38.29
CA THR A 148 20.63 0.39 -38.95
C THR A 148 19.38 -0.29 -38.36
N PRO A 149 18.66 -1.11 -39.15
CA PRO A 149 17.49 -1.85 -38.63
C PRO A 149 17.80 -2.70 -37.41
N LYS A 150 19.01 -3.28 -37.37
CA LYS A 150 19.48 -4.09 -36.23
C LYS A 150 19.72 -3.21 -35.00
N GLY A 151 20.48 -2.12 -35.13
CA GLY A 151 20.76 -1.22 -34.01
C GLY A 151 19.50 -0.60 -33.40
N ALA A 152 18.56 -0.17 -34.25
CA ALA A 152 17.28 0.37 -33.81
C ALA A 152 16.43 -0.67 -33.05
N ALA A 153 16.40 -1.92 -33.53
CA ALA A 153 15.68 -3.01 -32.86
C ALA A 153 16.31 -3.34 -31.49
N ASP A 154 17.63 -3.48 -31.44
CA ASP A 154 18.37 -3.82 -30.22
C ASP A 154 18.17 -2.74 -29.14
N LEU A 155 18.26 -1.46 -29.50
CA LEU A 155 17.99 -0.34 -28.59
C LEU A 155 16.52 -0.27 -28.15
N SER A 156 15.57 -0.53 -29.06
CA SER A 156 14.14 -0.49 -28.72
C SER A 156 13.76 -1.61 -27.74
N MET A 157 14.30 -2.82 -27.94
CA MET A 157 14.07 -3.96 -27.03
C MET A 157 14.65 -3.73 -25.64
N SER A 158 15.84 -3.12 -25.58
CA SER A 158 16.52 -2.84 -24.31
C SER A 158 15.80 -1.73 -23.51
N LEU A 159 15.32 -0.68 -24.18
CA LEU A 159 14.47 0.34 -23.57
C LEU A 159 13.15 -0.25 -23.04
N ALA A 160 12.51 -1.13 -23.81
CA ALA A 160 11.28 -1.80 -23.38
C ALA A 160 11.49 -2.70 -22.15
N HIS A 161 12.60 -3.45 -22.09
CA HIS A 161 12.94 -4.27 -20.92
C HIS A 161 13.11 -3.43 -19.65
N LYS A 162 13.77 -2.27 -19.76
CA LYS A 162 13.93 -1.36 -18.63
C LYS A 162 12.58 -0.84 -18.12
N GLU A 163 11.69 -0.42 -19.01
CA GLU A 163 10.36 0.04 -18.62
C GLU A 163 9.51 -1.08 -17.98
N ALA A 164 9.59 -2.31 -18.50
CA ALA A 164 8.92 -3.47 -17.91
C ALA A 164 9.43 -3.79 -16.49
N SER A 165 10.74 -3.70 -16.27
CA SER A 165 11.34 -3.91 -14.95
C SER A 165 10.86 -2.86 -13.93
N LYS A 166 10.81 -1.60 -14.34
CA LYS A 166 10.32 -0.48 -13.53
C LYS A 166 8.83 -0.61 -13.24
N ALA A 167 8.01 -0.99 -14.22
CA ALA A 167 6.57 -1.20 -14.04
C ALA A 167 6.28 -2.33 -13.04
N ARG A 168 7.07 -3.42 -13.08
CA ARG A 168 6.95 -4.53 -12.13
C ARG A 168 7.34 -4.11 -10.71
N GLU A 169 8.38 -3.30 -10.55
CA GLU A 169 8.77 -2.75 -9.25
C GLU A 169 7.66 -1.86 -8.66
N ILE A 170 7.07 -0.98 -9.48
CA ILE A 170 5.97 -0.11 -9.06
C ILE A 170 4.75 -0.94 -8.64
N ALA A 171 4.39 -1.97 -9.41
CA ALA A 171 3.26 -2.85 -9.09
C ALA A 171 3.45 -3.64 -7.78
N VAL A 172 4.69 -4.04 -7.46
CA VAL A 172 5.03 -4.70 -6.19
C VAL A 172 5.03 -3.71 -5.01
N SER A 173 5.32 -2.43 -5.26
CA SER A 173 5.34 -1.37 -4.23
C SER A 173 3.96 -0.73 -3.95
N ALA A 174 2.99 -0.91 -4.85
CA ALA A 174 1.66 -0.31 -4.70
C ALA A 174 0.87 -1.01 -3.56
N PRO A 175 0.38 -0.26 -2.55
CA PRO A 175 -0.37 -0.85 -1.46
C PRO A 175 -1.68 -1.42 -2.01
N ALA A 176 -1.93 -2.70 -1.72
CA ALA A 176 -3.17 -3.39 -2.07
C ALA A 176 -4.36 -2.57 -1.58
N ARG A 177 -5.01 -1.88 -2.52
CA ARG A 177 -6.20 -1.07 -2.27
C ARG A 177 -7.29 -2.05 -1.83
N ARG A 178 -7.52 -2.17 -0.51
CA ARG A 178 -8.68 -2.87 0.05
C ARG A 178 -9.91 -2.20 -0.54
N GLN A 179 -10.58 -2.89 -1.46
CA GLN A 179 -11.91 -2.48 -1.89
C GLN A 179 -12.91 -2.84 -0.77
N PRO A 180 -13.95 -2.01 -0.57
CA PRO A 180 -14.90 -2.14 0.53
C PRO A 180 -15.76 -3.40 0.44
#